data_AF-W7WBH7-F1
#
_entry.id   AF-W7WBH7-F1
#
_cell.length_a   1.000
_cell.length_b   1.000
_cell.length_c   1.000
_cell.angle_alpha   90.00
_cell.angle_beta   90.00
_cell.angle_gamma   90.00
#
_symmetry.space_group_name_H-M   'P 1'
#
loop_
_entity.id
_entity.type
_entity.pdbx_description
1 polymer ?
#
loop_
_entity_poly.entity_id
_entity_poly.type
_entity_poly.pdbx_seq_one_letter_code
_entity_poly.pdbx_strand_id
1 'polypeptide(L)'
;MAKSLAQIQKEIATLQRQAEALKKREVKDVIERIREAIAFYDLSAADLGLAASGRKPRGTGAKKKKPARTASKVKYRDDAGHSWSGHGRRPQWFLDAIAGGKTPEDLAA
;
A
#
# COMPACT_ATOMS: atom_id res chain seq x y z
N MET A 1 -18.44 56.76 0.16
CA MET A 1 -18.56 55.83 1.31
C MET A 1 -17.46 54.78 1.17
N ALA A 2 -16.67 54.54 2.21
CA ALA A 2 -15.65 53.49 2.20
C ALA A 2 -16.33 52.12 2.32
N LYS A 3 -15.82 51.09 1.61
CA LYS A 3 -16.29 49.72 1.76
C LYS A 3 -16.06 49.26 3.20
N SER A 4 -17.07 48.61 3.80
CA SER A 4 -16.92 48.04 5.14
C SER A 4 -15.93 46.88 5.14
N LEU A 5 -15.29 46.62 6.29
CA LEU A 5 -14.37 45.50 6.46
C LEU A 5 -15.02 44.15 6.07
N ALA A 6 -16.29 43.96 6.43
CA ALA A 6 -17.07 42.77 6.07
C ALA A 6 -17.32 42.66 4.55
N GLN A 7 -17.56 43.77 3.85
CA GLN A 7 -17.67 43.77 2.38
C GLN A 7 -16.34 43.39 1.72
N ILE A 8 -15.23 43.95 2.20
CA ILE A 8 -13.89 43.64 1.68
C ILE A 8 -13.58 42.16 1.86
N GLN A 9 -13.86 41.59 3.04
CA GLN A 9 -13.65 40.15 3.30
C GLN A 9 -14.49 39.25 2.39
N LYS A 10 -15.75 39.61 2.14
CA LYS A 10 -16.64 38.85 1.24
C LYS A 10 -16.15 38.89 -0.21
N GLU A 11 -15.63 40.03 -0.65
CA GLU A 11 -15.04 40.22 -1.97
C GLU A 11 -13.75 39.39 -2.13
N ILE A 12 -12.87 39.40 -1.11
CA ILE A 12 -11.67 38.54 -1.07
C ILE A 12 -12.04 37.07 -1.19
N ALA A 13 -13.00 36.58 -0.41
CA ALA A 13 -13.41 35.18 -0.46
C ALA A 13 -13.97 34.79 -1.84
N THR A 14 -14.67 35.71 -2.50
CA THR A 14 -15.19 35.50 -3.87
C THR A 14 -14.05 35.44 -4.88
N LEU A 15 -13.12 36.39 -4.82
CA LEU A 15 -11.95 36.44 -5.70
C LEU A 15 -11.03 35.23 -5.51
N GLN A 16 -10.85 34.75 -4.28
CA GLN A 16 -10.09 33.53 -4.00
C GLN A 16 -10.72 32.31 -4.67
N ARG A 17 -12.04 32.13 -4.55
CA ARG A 17 -12.74 31.03 -5.23
C ARG A 17 -12.62 31.11 -6.74
N GLN A 18 -12.69 32.31 -7.31
CA GLN A 18 -12.49 32.53 -8.75
C GLN A 18 -11.05 32.20 -9.18
N ALA A 19 -10.05 32.62 -8.40
CA ALA A 19 -8.66 32.30 -8.65
C ALA A 19 -8.39 30.79 -8.60
N GLU A 20 -8.95 30.09 -7.63
CA GLU A 20 -8.85 28.62 -7.55
C GLU A 20 -9.53 27.92 -8.73
N ALA A 21 -10.69 28.42 -9.17
CA ALA A 21 -11.40 27.89 -10.32
C ALA A 21 -10.60 28.08 -11.62
N LEU A 22 -9.98 29.25 -11.81
CA LEU A 22 -9.09 29.53 -12.95
C LEU A 22 -7.87 28.62 -12.92
N LYS A 23 -7.18 28.54 -11.77
CA LYS A 23 -6.02 27.67 -11.60
C LYS A 23 -6.33 26.21 -11.93
N LYS A 24 -7.49 25.70 -11.53
CA LYS A 24 -7.91 24.31 -11.85
C LYS A 24 -8.07 24.09 -13.36
N ARG A 25 -8.56 25.08 -14.10
CA ARG A 25 -8.70 25.01 -15.56
C ARG A 25 -7.33 25.02 -16.23
N GLU A 26 -6.49 25.99 -15.89
CA GLU A 26 -5.13 26.08 -16.44
C GLU A 26 -4.30 24.83 -16.16
N VAL A 27 -4.38 24.30 -14.93
CA VAL A 27 -3.71 23.05 -14.55
C VAL A 27 -4.21 21.87 -15.38
N LYS A 28 -5.51 21.80 -15.68
CA LYS A 28 -6.05 20.73 -16.53
C LYS A 28 -5.46 20.79 -17.94
N ASP A 29 -5.43 21.96 -18.55
CA ASP A 29 -4.90 22.14 -19.91
C ASP A 29 -3.40 21.83 -19.97
N VAL A 30 -2.65 22.25 -18.96
CA VAL A 30 -1.23 21.91 -18.81
C VAL A 30 -1.01 20.41 -18.64
N ILE A 31 -1.85 19.73 -17.84
CA ILE A 31 -1.77 18.28 -17.66
C ILE A 31 -1.98 17.55 -18.99
N GLU A 32 -2.96 17.94 -19.81
CA GLU A 32 -3.19 17.30 -21.12
C GLU A 32 -1.99 17.49 -22.04
N ARG A 33 -1.41 18.69 -22.12
CA ARG A 33 -0.18 18.94 -22.89
C ARG A 33 1.01 18.11 -22.39
N ILE A 34 1.17 17.98 -21.08
CA ILE A 34 2.23 17.14 -20.49
C ILE A 34 1.98 15.66 -20.80
N ARG A 35 0.74 15.19 -20.79
CA ARG A 35 0.40 13.80 -21.17
C ARG A 35 0.73 13.51 -22.63
N GLU A 36 0.43 14.43 -23.54
CA GLU A 36 0.81 14.29 -24.94
C GLU A 36 2.34 14.20 -25.10
N ALA A 37 3.08 15.06 -24.41
CA ALA A 37 4.54 15.01 -24.41
C ALA A 37 5.08 13.70 -23.81
N ILE A 38 4.49 13.22 -22.70
CA ILE A 38 4.84 11.93 -22.09
C ILE A 38 4.63 10.78 -23.08
N ALA A 39 3.50 10.78 -23.79
CA ALA A 39 3.18 9.72 -24.75
C ALA A 39 4.04 9.79 -26.02
N PHE A 40 4.35 10.98 -26.52
CA PHE A 40 5.15 11.15 -27.74
C PHE A 40 6.62 10.77 -27.56
N TYR A 41 7.18 11.05 -26.39
CA TYR A 41 8.60 10.82 -26.08
C TYR A 41 8.82 9.60 -25.17
N ASP A 42 7.77 8.80 -24.90
CA ASP A 42 7.80 7.66 -23.98
C ASP A 42 8.44 7.99 -22.60
N LEU A 43 8.18 9.21 -22.09
CA LEU A 43 8.79 9.69 -20.85
C LEU A 43 8.17 8.98 -19.64
N SER A 44 9.02 8.47 -18.75
CA SER A 44 8.57 7.93 -17.47
C SER A 44 8.63 8.98 -16.37
N ALA A 45 7.98 8.70 -15.23
CA ALA A 45 8.12 9.54 -14.04
C ALA A 45 9.59 9.64 -13.57
N ALA A 46 10.44 8.67 -13.89
CA ALA A 46 11.86 8.73 -13.56
C ALA A 46 12.61 9.75 -14.42
N ASP A 47 12.29 9.83 -15.72
CA ASP A 47 12.89 10.79 -16.65
C ASP A 47 12.52 12.24 -16.29
N LEU A 48 11.35 12.43 -15.68
CA LEU A 48 10.88 13.72 -15.19
C LEU A 48 11.38 14.04 -13.76
N GLY A 49 12.16 13.15 -13.12
CA GLY A 49 12.58 13.30 -11.73
C GLY A 49 11.42 13.25 -10.71
N LEU A 50 10.24 12.80 -11.15
CA LEU A 50 9.01 12.68 -10.35
C LEU A 50 8.87 11.30 -9.70
N ALA A 51 9.72 10.34 -10.06
CA ALA A 51 9.81 9.06 -9.39
C ALA A 51 10.21 9.30 -7.93
N ALA A 52 9.29 9.05 -7.01
CA ALA A 52 9.55 9.13 -5.58
C ALA A 52 10.70 8.18 -5.24
N SER A 53 11.89 8.75 -4.99
CA SER A 53 13.00 8.00 -4.41
C SER A 53 12.52 7.38 -3.10
N GLY A 54 12.29 6.07 -3.11
CA GLY A 54 12.04 5.28 -1.90
C GLY A 54 10.61 4.86 -1.56
N ARG A 55 9.55 5.17 -2.34
CA ARG A 55 8.21 4.61 -2.03
C ARG A 55 7.86 3.46 -2.96
N LYS A 56 8.23 2.24 -2.53
CA LYS A 56 7.72 0.97 -3.04
C LYS A 56 6.23 1.12 -3.41
N PRO A 57 5.82 0.84 -4.66
CA PRO A 57 4.43 1.05 -5.07
C PRO A 57 3.53 0.22 -4.15
N ARG A 58 2.69 0.91 -3.38
CA ARG A 58 1.56 0.28 -2.69
C ARG A 58 0.60 -0.11 -3.79
N GLY A 59 0.80 -1.33 -4.31
CA GLY A 59 0.14 -1.84 -5.50
C GLY A 59 -1.35 -1.54 -5.48
N THR A 60 -1.78 -0.75 -6.46
CA THR A 60 -3.16 -0.73 -6.90
C THR A 60 -3.51 -2.16 -7.32
N GLY A 61 -4.63 -2.64 -6.79
CA GLY A 61 -5.02 -4.04 -6.85
C GLY A 61 -5.32 -4.51 -8.27
N ALA A 62 -4.30 -4.92 -9.02
CA ALA A 62 -4.44 -6.02 -9.94
C ALA A 62 -4.28 -7.30 -9.11
N LYS A 63 -5.32 -8.14 -9.05
CA LYS A 63 -5.25 -9.49 -8.51
C LYS A 63 -4.26 -10.30 -9.35
N LYS A 64 -2.95 -10.09 -9.15
CA LYS A 64 -1.94 -11.10 -9.48
C LYS A 64 -2.33 -12.30 -8.63
N LYS A 65 -2.83 -13.36 -9.27
CA LYS A 65 -2.97 -14.68 -8.66
C LYS A 65 -1.64 -14.93 -7.95
N LYS A 66 -1.64 -14.86 -6.61
CA LYS A 66 -0.51 -15.34 -5.83
C LYS A 66 -0.28 -16.77 -6.34
N PRO A 67 0.95 -17.20 -6.68
CA PRO A 67 1.19 -18.63 -6.73
C PRO A 67 0.68 -19.15 -5.39
N ALA A 68 -0.22 -20.14 -5.43
CA ALA A 68 -0.75 -20.73 -4.22
C ALA A 68 0.44 -20.95 -3.29
N ARG A 69 0.46 -20.28 -2.12
CA ARG A 69 1.40 -20.64 -1.07
C ARG A 69 1.15 -22.12 -0.91
N THR A 70 2.08 -22.96 -1.38
CA THR A 70 2.11 -24.37 -1.07
C THR A 70 1.86 -24.42 0.42
N ALA A 71 0.70 -24.96 0.82
CA ALA A 71 0.33 -25.04 2.21
C ALA A 71 1.54 -25.66 2.89
N SER A 72 2.20 -24.89 3.76
CA SER A 72 3.39 -25.35 4.45
C SER A 72 2.97 -26.64 5.15
N LYS A 73 3.48 -27.78 4.66
CA LYS A 73 3.08 -29.10 5.16
C LYS A 73 3.24 -29.03 6.68
N VAL A 74 2.13 -29.19 7.40
CA VAL A 74 2.17 -29.34 8.84
C VAL A 74 3.03 -30.57 9.07
N LYS A 75 4.16 -30.41 9.76
CA LYS A 75 5.09 -31.52 10.00
C LYS A 75 4.79 -32.18 11.33
N TYR A 76 4.29 -31.40 12.30
CA TYR A 76 3.94 -31.90 13.62
C TYR A 76 2.57 -31.41 14.08
N ARG A 77 1.80 -32.26 14.77
CA ARG A 77 0.48 -31.99 15.35
C ARG A 77 0.34 -32.67 16.72
N ASP A 78 -0.45 -32.10 17.62
CA ASP A 78 -0.85 -32.76 18.87
C ASP A 78 -2.35 -33.12 18.89
N ASP A 79 -2.74 -33.88 19.92
CA ASP A 79 -4.13 -34.29 20.17
C ASP A 79 -5.06 -33.10 20.48
N ALA A 80 -4.50 -31.98 20.97
CA ALA A 80 -5.21 -30.75 21.26
C ALA A 80 -5.47 -29.89 20.01
N GLY A 81 -4.99 -30.31 18.83
CA GLY A 81 -5.21 -29.63 17.56
C GLY A 81 -4.19 -28.53 17.23
N HIS A 82 -3.13 -28.38 18.03
CA HIS A 82 -2.00 -27.54 17.71
C HIS A 82 -1.18 -28.16 16.57
N SER A 83 -0.61 -27.31 15.72
CA SER A 83 0.13 -27.74 14.55
C SER A 83 1.36 -26.88 14.33
N TRP A 84 2.46 -27.48 13.90
CA TRP A 84 3.71 -26.80 13.63
C TRP A 84 4.36 -27.34 12.35
N SER A 85 4.78 -26.43 11.47
CA SER A 85 5.36 -26.76 10.17
C SER A 85 6.82 -27.24 10.25
N GLY A 86 7.38 -27.40 11.45
CA GLY A 86 8.78 -27.74 11.68
C GLY A 86 9.77 -26.63 11.31
N HIS A 87 9.29 -25.46 10.88
CA HIS A 87 10.09 -24.29 10.52
C HIS A 87 9.96 -23.20 11.59
N GLY A 88 11.08 -22.56 11.92
CA GLY A 88 11.14 -21.49 12.92
C GLY A 88 11.27 -21.99 14.37
N ARG A 89 10.91 -21.15 15.34
CA ARG A 89 11.01 -21.48 16.77
C ARG A 89 10.02 -22.59 17.13
N ARG A 90 10.48 -23.60 17.87
CA ARG A 90 9.63 -24.68 18.41
C ARG A 90 8.56 -24.07 19.35
N PRO A 91 7.27 -24.39 19.16
CA PRO A 91 6.22 -23.94 20.07
C PRO A 91 6.31 -24.69 21.41
N GLN A 92 5.75 -24.10 22.47
CA GLN A 92 5.79 -24.67 23.82
C GLN A 92 5.17 -26.06 23.90
N TRP A 93 3.98 -26.26 23.32
CA TRP A 93 3.30 -27.57 23.30
C TRP A 93 4.18 -28.70 22.74
N PHE A 94 5.03 -28.41 21.73
CA PHE A 94 5.93 -29.39 21.16
C PHE A 94 7.04 -29.73 22.16
N LEU A 95 7.60 -28.72 22.83
CA LEU A 95 8.63 -28.92 23.86
C LEU A 95 8.07 -29.67 25.09
N ASP A 96 6.86 -29.32 25.54
CA ASP A 96 6.15 -30.02 26.61
C ASP A 96 5.84 -31.47 26.25
N ALA A 97 5.45 -31.74 25.00
CA ALA A 97 5.21 -33.09 24.53
C ALA A 97 6.51 -33.93 24.49
N ILE A 98 7.63 -33.35 24.05
CA ILE A 98 8.94 -34.00 24.11
C ILE A 98 9.37 -34.22 25.58
N ALA A 99 9.15 -33.25 26.46
CA ALA A 99 9.46 -33.36 27.89
C ALA A 99 8.57 -34.41 28.59
N GLY A 100 7.33 -34.58 28.13
CA GLY A 100 6.39 -35.61 28.57
C GLY A 100 6.70 -37.01 28.03
N GLY A 101 7.81 -37.20 27.33
CA GLY A 101 8.28 -38.50 26.85
C GLY A 101 7.78 -38.92 25.47
N LYS A 102 7.03 -38.07 24.75
CA LYS A 102 6.68 -38.33 23.34
C LYS A 102 7.88 -38.06 22.44
N THR A 103 8.09 -38.84 21.39
CA THR A 103 9.15 -38.50 20.44
C THR A 103 8.65 -37.49 19.39
N PRO A 104 9.56 -36.79 18.69
CA PRO A 104 9.18 -35.95 17.56
C PRO A 104 8.43 -36.72 16.47
N GLU A 105 8.66 -38.03 16.34
CA GLU A 105 7.94 -38.88 15.37
C GLU A 105 6.48 -39.11 15.77
N ASP A 106 6.20 -39.31 17.06
CA ASP A 106 4.82 -39.45 17.57
C ASP A 106 3.97 -38.20 17.33
N LEU A 107 4.63 -37.04 17.27
CA LEU A 107 4.00 -35.76 17.00
C LEU A 107 3.95 -35.45 15.51
N ALA A 108 4.45 -36.30 14.62
CA ALA A 108 4.41 -36.03 13.18
C ALA A 108 2.96 -36.07 12.66
N ALA A 109 2.60 -35.10 11.80
CA ALA A 109 1.26 -34.99 11.22
C ALA A 109 1.07 -35.84 9.96
#